data_AF-X0SFN7-F1
#
_entry.id   AF-X0SFN7-F1
#
_cell.length_a   1.000
_cell.length_b   1.000
_cell.length_c   1.000
_cell.angle_alpha   90.00
_cell.angle_beta   90.00
_cell.angle_gamma   90.00
#
_symmetry.space_group_name_H-M   'P 1'
#
loop_
_entity.id
_entity.type
_entity.pdbx_description
1 polymer ?
#
loop_
_entity_poly.entity_id
_entity_poly.type
_entity_poly.pdbx_seq_one_letter_code
_entity_poly.pdbx_strand_id
1 'polypeptide(L)'
;MVQTITDNYNAFVGTVIAVISVIFGEHWYLFALFLALNIADWVTGWMKSRIMKKENSVKGWKGVLKKIGYWIMITFAFMIAAGLIEIGEIIGVDLQITTLLGWFVLASLIAAFLYSTNNDKP
;
A
#
# COMPACT_ATOMS: atom_id res chain seq x y z
N MET A 1 24.98 -8.67 28.00
CA MET A 1 25.09 -9.19 26.62
C MET A 1 23.71 -9.34 25.98
N VAL A 2 22.77 -10.08 26.56
CA VAL A 2 21.39 -10.22 26.01
C VAL A 2 20.64 -8.87 25.99
N GLN A 3 20.70 -8.08 27.07
CA GLN A 3 20.04 -6.76 27.11
C GLN A 3 20.54 -5.81 26.02
N THR A 4 21.85 -5.68 25.82
CA THR A 4 22.42 -4.83 24.76
C THR A 4 21.98 -5.25 23.35
N ILE A 5 21.78 -6.55 23.09
CA ILE A 5 21.26 -7.05 21.81
C ILE A 5 19.78 -6.67 21.65
N THR A 6 18.97 -6.84 22.70
CA THR A 6 17.55 -6.46 22.71
C THR A 6 17.36 -4.95 22.59
N ASP A 7 18.18 -4.15 23.25
CA ASP A 7 18.12 -2.69 23.21
C ASP A 7 18.46 -2.16 21.82
N ASN A 8 19.50 -2.70 21.19
CA ASN A 8 19.86 -2.37 19.81
C ASN A 8 18.77 -2.79 18.81
N TYR A 9 18.15 -3.97 19.02
CA TYR A 9 17.03 -4.43 18.21
C TYR A 9 15.82 -3.51 18.32
N ASN A 10 15.42 -3.15 19.55
CA ASN A 10 14.29 -2.25 19.79
C ASN A 10 14.56 -0.84 19.26
N ALA A 11 15.79 -0.33 19.40
CA ALA A 11 16.16 0.97 18.84
C ALA A 11 16.10 0.98 17.31
N PHE A 12 16.60 -0.08 16.66
CA PHE A 12 16.53 -0.23 15.22
C PHE A 12 15.08 -0.35 14.73
N VAL A 13 14.30 -1.25 15.31
CA VAL A 13 12.88 -1.44 14.96
C VAL A 13 12.08 -0.16 15.20
N GLY A 14 12.30 0.52 16.33
CA GLY A 14 11.66 1.80 16.64
C GLY A 14 12.00 2.88 15.63
N THR A 15 13.26 2.96 15.18
CA THR A 15 13.69 3.92 14.14
C THR A 15 13.01 3.64 12.80
N VAL A 16 12.93 2.36 12.41
CA VAL A 16 12.25 1.94 11.19
C VAL A 16 10.76 2.31 11.25
N ILE A 17 10.08 1.99 12.36
CA ILE A 17 8.67 2.33 12.55
C ILE A 17 8.49 3.85 12.51
N ALA A 18 9.33 4.62 13.19
CA ALA A 18 9.24 6.09 13.20
C ALA A 18 9.38 6.69 11.80
N VAL A 19 10.36 6.24 11.01
CA VAL A 19 10.55 6.70 9.62
C VAL A 19 9.33 6.35 8.76
N ILE A 20 8.79 5.14 8.92
CA ILE A 20 7.60 4.70 8.18
C ILE A 20 6.38 5.53 8.57
N SER A 21 6.16 5.81 9.86
CA SER A 21 5.04 6.64 10.34
C SER A 21 5.15 8.10 9.90
N VAL A 22 6.37 8.63 9.76
CA VAL A 22 6.57 9.98 9.22
C VAL A 22 6.24 10.03 7.71
N ILE A 23 6.64 9.02 6.95
CA ILE A 23 6.44 9.00 5.49
C ILE A 23 5.00 8.65 5.12
N PHE A 24 4.40 7.67 5.81
CA PHE A 24 3.09 7.11 5.48
C PHE A 24 2.02 7.47 6.50
N GLY A 25 2.26 8.38 7.44
CA GLY A 25 1.25 8.88 8.38
C GLY A 25 0.71 7.84 9.37
N GLU A 26 -0.43 8.18 10.00
CA GLU A 26 -1.03 7.44 11.12
C GLU A 26 -1.38 5.99 10.76
N HIS A 27 -1.90 5.74 9.56
CA HIS A 27 -2.32 4.42 9.12
C HIS A 27 -1.33 3.76 8.15
N TRP A 28 -0.03 3.92 8.40
CA TRP A 28 1.04 3.32 7.60
C TRP A 28 0.91 1.79 7.41
N TYR A 29 0.29 1.10 8.37
CA TYR A 29 0.05 -0.34 8.30
C TYR A 29 -0.84 -0.74 7.12
N LEU A 30 -1.72 0.16 6.63
CA LEU A 30 -2.52 -0.09 5.42
C LEU A 30 -1.64 -0.10 4.16
N PHE A 31 -0.66 0.81 4.08
CA PHE A 31 0.33 0.80 3.00
C PHE A 31 1.19 -0.46 3.05
N ALA A 32 1.66 -0.84 4.25
CA ALA A 32 2.43 -2.06 4.45
C ALA A 32 1.63 -3.32 4.06
N LEU A 33 0.35 -3.40 4.45
CA LEU A 33 -0.54 -4.49 4.07
C LEU A 33 -0.75 -4.56 2.56
N PHE A 34 -1.04 -3.43 1.91
CA PHE A 34 -1.21 -3.38 0.46
C PHE A 34 0.07 -3.80 -0.29
N LEU A 35 1.23 -3.36 0.19
CA LEU A 35 2.53 -3.74 -0.35
C LEU A 35 2.79 -5.25 -0.16
N ALA A 36 2.54 -5.79 1.03
CA ALA A 36 2.70 -7.22 1.32
C ALA A 36 1.82 -8.09 0.41
N LEU A 37 0.57 -7.69 0.19
CA LEU A 37 -0.34 -8.35 -0.75
C LEU A 37 0.20 -8.32 -2.19
N ASN A 38 0.75 -7.19 -2.64
CA ASN A 38 1.34 -7.06 -3.98
C ASN A 38 2.58 -7.96 -4.16
N ILE A 39 3.42 -8.07 -3.14
CA ILE A 39 4.60 -8.96 -3.11
C ILE A 39 4.16 -10.42 -3.12
N ALA A 40 3.22 -10.81 -2.26
CA ALA A 40 2.69 -12.17 -2.20
C ALA A 40 2.12 -12.60 -3.56
N ASP A 41 1.36 -11.73 -4.21
CA ASP A 41 0.80 -11.98 -5.55
C ASP A 41 1.88 -12.08 -6.64
N TRP A 42 2.96 -11.31 -6.53
CA TRP A 42 4.09 -11.45 -7.44
C TRP A 42 4.79 -12.81 -7.28
N VAL A 43 4.99 -13.26 -6.04
CA VAL A 43 5.56 -14.58 -5.74
C VAL A 43 4.66 -15.71 -6.26
N THR A 44 3.36 -15.67 -5.99
CA THR A 44 2.42 -16.69 -6.48
C THR A 44 2.31 -16.68 -8.01
N GLY A 45 2.36 -15.50 -8.64
CA GLY A 45 2.40 -15.36 -10.09
C GLY A 45 3.65 -15.98 -10.71
N TRP A 46 4.81 -15.78 -10.10
CA TRP A 46 6.07 -16.40 -10.55
C TRP A 46 6.05 -17.92 -10.42
N MET A 47 5.58 -18.45 -9.28
CA MET A 47 5.39 -19.89 -9.08
C MET A 47 4.44 -20.49 -10.13
N LYS A 48 3.29 -19.83 -10.38
CA LYS A 48 2.29 -20.27 -11.36
C LYS A 48 2.84 -20.28 -12.78
N SER A 49 3.61 -19.26 -13.16
CA SER A 49 4.27 -19.18 -14.48
C SER A 49 5.28 -20.31 -14.69
N ARG A 50 6.07 -20.64 -13.67
CA ARG A 50 7.06 -21.72 -13.71
C ARG A 50 6.41 -23.10 -13.83
N ILE A 51 5.30 -23.34 -13.13
CA ILE A 51 4.54 -24.61 -13.21
C ILE A 51 3.92 -24.77 -14.61
N MET A 52 3.32 -23.72 -15.15
CA MET A 52 2.58 -23.77 -16.40
C MET A 52 3.45 -23.75 -17.66
N LYS A 53 4.77 -23.47 -17.54
CA LYS A 53 5.73 -23.30 -18.66
C LYS A 53 5.23 -22.39 -19.80
N LYS A 54 4.25 -21.54 -19.52
CA LYS A 54 3.65 -20.56 -20.44
C LYS A 54 3.99 -19.18 -19.92
N GLU A 55 5.07 -18.61 -20.43
CA GLU A 55 5.41 -17.22 -20.22
C GLU A 55 4.68 -16.39 -21.26
N ASN A 56 3.50 -15.86 -20.92
CA ASN A 56 2.86 -14.85 -21.75
C ASN A 56 3.26 -13.47 -21.25
N SER A 57 4.31 -12.90 -21.85
CA SER A 57 4.85 -11.58 -21.55
C SER A 57 3.77 -10.48 -21.53
N VAL A 58 2.79 -10.55 -22.45
CA VAL A 58 1.69 -9.57 -22.53
C VAL A 58 0.77 -9.64 -21.30
N LYS A 59 0.51 -10.84 -20.78
CA LYS A 59 -0.29 -11.00 -19.55
C LYS A 59 0.49 -10.51 -18.32
N GLY A 60 1.80 -10.76 -18.27
CA GLY A 60 2.68 -10.24 -17.22
C GLY A 60 2.70 -8.71 -17.19
N TRP A 61 2.86 -8.08 -18.36
CA TRP A 61 2.87 -6.62 -18.49
C TRP A 61 1.54 -5.98 -18.06
N LYS A 62 0.39 -6.57 -18.46
CA LYS A 62 -0.93 -6.13 -17.99
C LYS A 62 -1.07 -6.22 -16.47
N GLY A 63 -0.51 -7.27 -15.85
CA GLY A 63 -0.49 -7.42 -14.39
C GLY A 63 0.31 -6.31 -13.70
N VAL A 64 1.49 -5.97 -14.23
CA VAL A 64 2.32 -4.88 -13.70
C VAL A 64 1.61 -3.53 -13.83
N LEU A 65 1.01 -3.22 -14.99
CA LEU A 65 0.23 -2.00 -15.19
C LEU A 65 -0.93 -1.87 -14.21
N LYS A 66 -1.65 -2.97 -13.93
CA LYS A 66 -2.75 -2.99 -12.95
C LYS A 66 -2.25 -2.63 -11.55
N LYS A 67 -1.11 -3.18 -11.12
CA LYS A 67 -0.50 -2.87 -9.82
C LYS A 67 -0.05 -1.41 -9.73
N ILE A 68 0.59 -0.88 -10.77
CA ILE A 68 1.00 0.54 -10.84
C ILE A 68 -0.24 1.45 -10.79
N GLY A 69 -1.31 1.10 -11.50
CA GLY A 69 -2.58 1.83 -11.46
C GLY A 69 -3.16 1.96 -10.06
N TYR A 70 -3.06 0.92 -9.22
CA TYR A 70 -3.47 1.00 -7.82
C TYR A 70 -2.65 2.03 -7.03
N TRP A 71 -1.33 2.04 -7.18
CA TRP A 71 -0.47 3.03 -6.52
C TRP A 71 -0.77 4.46 -6.97
N ILE A 72 -1.05 4.67 -8.26
CA ILE A 72 -1.47 5.98 -8.77
C ILE A 72 -2.79 6.42 -8.12
N MET A 73 -3.78 5.52 -8.02
CA MET A 73 -5.06 5.83 -7.38
C MET A 73 -4.90 6.21 -5.91
N ILE A 74 -4.03 5.52 -5.18
CA ILE A 74 -3.72 5.83 -3.78
C ILE A 74 -3.13 7.24 -3.68
N THR A 75 -2.07 7.53 -4.43
CA THR A 75 -1.42 8.86 -4.44
C THR A 75 -2.41 9.96 -4.79
N PHE A 76 -3.25 9.73 -5.80
CA PHE A 76 -4.24 10.71 -6.24
C PHE A 76 -5.30 10.98 -5.17
N ALA A 77 -5.76 9.96 -4.44
CA ALA A 77 -6.70 10.12 -3.34
C ALA A 77 -6.13 10.98 -2.19
N PHE A 78 -4.88 10.74 -1.82
CA PHE A 78 -4.19 11.56 -0.80
C PHE A 78 -3.90 12.98 -1.29
N MET A 79 -3.60 13.16 -2.58
CA MET A 79 -3.39 14.49 -3.18
C MET A 79 -4.67 15.33 -3.16
N ILE A 80 -5.82 14.73 -3.47
CA ILE A 80 -7.12 15.40 -3.35
C ILE A 80 -7.41 15.76 -1.90
N ALA A 81 -7.18 14.84 -0.95
CA ALA A 81 -7.36 15.13 0.46
C ALA A 81 -6.49 16.32 0.92
N ALA A 82 -5.22 16.35 0.52
CA ALA A 82 -4.32 17.47 0.82
C ALA A 82 -4.83 18.81 0.23
N GLY A 83 -5.30 18.80 -1.03
CA GLY A 83 -5.87 19.98 -1.66
C GLY A 83 -7.15 20.48 -0.96
N LEU A 84 -7.97 19.57 -0.42
CA LEU A 84 -9.16 19.95 0.37
C LEU A 84 -8.78 20.58 1.72
N ILE A 85 -7.71 20.11 2.35
CA ILE A 85 -7.18 20.71 3.59
C ILE A 85 -6.69 22.13 3.32
N GLU A 86 -5.92 22.34 2.25
CA GLU A 86 -5.39 23.66 1.88
C GLU A 86 -6.54 24.65 1.58
N ILE A 87 -7.57 24.21 0.86
CA ILE A 87 -8.78 25.03 0.65
C ILE A 87 -9.48 25.31 1.98
N GLY A 88 -9.55 24.33 2.88
CA GLY A 88 -10.12 24.48 4.22
C GLY A 88 -9.46 25.57 5.05
N GLU A 89 -8.13 25.60 5.04
CA GLU A 89 -7.35 26.63 5.72
C GLU A 89 -7.65 28.03 5.16
N ILE A 90 -7.82 28.16 3.84
CA ILE A 90 -8.16 29.45 3.19
C ILE A 90 -9.55 29.95 3.62
N ILE A 91 -10.53 29.05 3.79
CA ILE A 91 -11.91 29.41 4.14
C ILE A 91 -12.19 29.37 5.65
N GLY A 92 -11.19 29.05 6.48
CA GLY A 92 -11.32 28.95 7.93
C GLY A 92 -12.11 27.74 8.42
N VAL A 93 -12.13 26.64 7.65
CA VAL A 93 -12.80 25.38 8.00
C VAL A 93 -11.76 24.29 8.19
N ASP A 94 -11.80 23.60 9.32
CA ASP A 94 -10.95 22.42 9.55
C ASP A 94 -11.42 21.23 8.70
N LEU A 95 -10.65 20.93 7.65
CA LEU A 95 -10.88 19.83 6.75
C LEU A 95 -9.86 18.70 6.91
N GLN A 96 -9.13 18.61 8.03
CA GLN A 96 -8.19 17.50 8.29
C GLN A 96 -8.85 16.12 8.19
N ILE A 97 -10.15 16.03 8.48
CA ILE A 97 -10.94 14.80 8.32
C ILE A 97 -10.96 14.26 6.87
N THR A 98 -10.68 15.10 5.87
CA THR A 98 -10.63 14.67 4.46
C THR A 98 -9.47 13.72 4.17
N THR A 99 -8.44 13.65 5.03
CA THR A 99 -7.41 12.60 4.97
C THR A 99 -8.00 11.19 5.06
N LEU A 100 -9.14 11.01 5.74
CA LEU A 100 -9.89 9.75 5.78
C LEU A 100 -10.32 9.27 4.39
N LEU A 101 -10.49 10.16 3.42
CA LEU A 101 -10.79 9.77 2.04
C LEU A 101 -9.63 8.98 1.42
N GLY A 102 -8.38 9.40 1.64
CA GLY A 102 -7.20 8.68 1.18
C GLY A 102 -7.12 7.29 1.83
N TRP A 103 -7.35 7.22 3.14
CA TRP A 103 -7.40 5.97 3.89
C TRP A 103 -8.51 5.03 3.42
N PHE A 104 -9.70 5.58 3.13
CA PHE A 104 -10.84 4.84 2.63
C PHE A 104 -10.59 4.24 1.24
N VAL A 105 -9.97 4.99 0.33
CA VAL A 105 -9.58 4.48 -0.99
C VAL A 105 -8.58 3.33 -0.85
N LEU A 106 -7.56 3.49 0.00
CA LEU A 106 -6.57 2.44 0.24
C LEU A 106 -7.21 1.15 0.80
N ALA A 107 -8.10 1.27 1.78
CA ALA A 107 -8.86 0.14 2.33
C ALA A 107 -9.75 -0.52 1.26
N SER A 108 -10.42 0.27 0.44
CA SER A 108 -11.28 -0.22 -0.65
C SER A 108 -10.46 -0.98 -1.71
N LEU A 109 -9.25 -0.52 -2.02
CA LEU A 109 -8.34 -1.20 -2.94
C LEU A 109 -7.81 -2.52 -2.37
N ILE A 110 -7.55 -2.60 -1.06
CA ILE A 110 -7.21 -3.88 -0.41
C ILE A 110 -8.36 -4.88 -0.57
N ALA A 111 -9.60 -4.46 -0.31
CA ALA A 111 -10.77 -5.32 -0.48
C ALA A 111 -10.94 -5.76 -1.95
N ALA A 112 -10.83 -4.83 -2.90
CA ALA A 112 -10.92 -5.11 -4.33
C ALA A 112 -9.81 -6.06 -4.81
N PHE A 113 -8.59 -5.88 -4.30
CA PHE A 113 -7.45 -6.73 -4.60
C PHE A 113 -7.71 -8.17 -4.14
N LEU A 114 -8.11 -8.35 -2.88
CA LEU A 114 -8.42 -9.67 -2.32
C LEU A 114 -9.54 -10.36 -3.10
N TYR A 115 -10.61 -9.64 -3.44
CA TYR A 115 -11.68 -10.15 -4.29
C TYR A 115 -11.17 -10.61 -5.66
N SER A 116 -10.32 -9.82 -6.32
CA SER A 116 -9.73 -10.17 -7.62
C SER A 116 -8.88 -11.44 -7.52
N THR A 117 -8.04 -11.57 -6.49
CA THR A 117 -7.15 -12.75 -6.33
C THR A 117 -7.90 -14.06 -6.09
N ASN A 118 -9.07 -14.01 -5.44
CA ASN A 118 -9.85 -15.23 -5.18
C ASN A 118 -10.61 -15.72 -6.43
N ASN A 119 -10.98 -14.81 -7.32
CA ASN A 119 -11.73 -15.10 -8.55
C ASN A 119 -10.83 -15.43 -9.76
N ASP A 120 -9.50 -15.28 -9.66
CA ASP A 120 -8.50 -15.66 -10.69
C ASP A 120 -7.97 -17.11 -10.53
N LYS A 121 -8.59 -17.91 -9.64
CA LYS A 121 -8.33 -19.35 -9.51
C LYS A 121 -9.09 -20.10 -10.62
N PRO A 122 -8.45 -21.04 -11.34
CA PRO A 122 -9.14 -21.87 -12.32
C PRO A 122 -10.19 -22.77 -11.66
#